data_AF-Q56JJ2-F1
#
_entry.id   AF-Q56JJ2-F1
#
_cell.length_a   1.000
_cell.length_b   1.000
_cell.length_c   1.000
_cell.angle_alpha   90.00
_cell.angle_beta   90.00
_cell.angle_gamma   90.00
#
_symmetry.space_group_name_H-M   'P 1'
#
loop_
_entity.id
_entity.type
_entity.pdbx_description
1 polymer ?
#
loop_
_entity_poly.entity_id
_entity_poly.type
_entity_poly.pdbx_seq_one_letter_code
_entity_poly.pdbx_strand_id
1 'polypeptide(L)'
;TREAVIAQISSHVKAIDTIYQTTDFSGIRNISFMVKRIRINTTADEKDPSNPFRFPNIGVEKFLELNSEQNHDDYCLAYVFTDRDFDDGVLGLAWVGAPSGSSGGICEKSKLYSDGKKKSLNTGIITVQNYGSHVPPKVSHITFAHEVGHNFGSPHDSGTECTPGESKNLGQKENGNYIMYARATSGDKLNNNKFSL
;
A
#
# COMPACT_ATOMS: atom_id res chain seq x y z
N THR A 1 -19.39 -5.68 9.84
CA THR A 1 -19.22 -6.93 10.62
C THR A 1 -17.86 -7.53 10.32
N ARG A 2 -17.40 -8.55 11.06
CA ARG A 2 -16.13 -9.22 10.80
C ARG A 2 -16.07 -9.83 9.39
N GLU A 3 -17.18 -10.39 8.93
CA GLU A 3 -17.33 -10.99 7.60
C GLU A 3 -17.17 -9.95 6.50
N ALA A 4 -17.73 -8.75 6.69
CA ALA A 4 -17.56 -7.64 5.74
C ALA A 4 -16.10 -7.20 5.64
N VAL A 5 -15.37 -7.15 6.77
CA VAL A 5 -13.93 -6.83 6.78
C VAL A 5 -13.11 -7.91 6.07
N ILE A 6 -13.42 -9.19 6.29
CA ILE A 6 -12.79 -10.29 5.55
C ILE A 6 -13.03 -10.15 4.05
N ALA A 7 -14.28 -9.87 3.63
CA ALA A 7 -14.61 -9.67 2.23
C ALA A 7 -13.84 -8.49 1.60
N GLN A 8 -13.68 -7.38 2.33
CA GLN A 8 -12.87 -6.25 1.90
C GLN A 8 -11.40 -6.65 1.71
N ILE A 9 -10.78 -7.30 2.70
CA ILE A 9 -9.38 -7.75 2.61
C ILE A 9 -9.20 -8.72 1.43
N SER A 10 -10.12 -9.69 1.26
CA SER A 10 -10.08 -10.64 0.14
C SER A 10 -10.21 -9.94 -1.22
N SER A 11 -11.07 -8.92 -1.33
CA SER A 11 -11.22 -8.12 -2.55
C SER A 11 -9.92 -7.39 -2.91
N HIS A 12 -9.26 -6.75 -1.92
CA HIS A 12 -8.00 -6.05 -2.12
C HIS A 12 -6.88 -6.98 -2.58
N VAL A 13 -6.74 -8.14 -1.93
CA VAL A 13 -5.70 -9.11 -2.29
C VAL A 13 -5.93 -9.67 -3.70
N LYS A 14 -7.18 -9.99 -4.05
CA LYS A 14 -7.53 -10.46 -5.40
C LYS A 14 -7.25 -9.41 -6.48
N ALA A 15 -7.50 -8.14 -6.18
CA ALA A 15 -7.25 -7.05 -7.11
C ALA A 15 -5.74 -6.90 -7.40
N ILE A 16 -4.89 -6.84 -6.37
CA ILE A 16 -3.44 -6.74 -6.56
C ILE A 16 -2.86 -8.01 -7.19
N ASP A 17 -3.38 -9.19 -6.84
CA ASP A 17 -2.96 -10.46 -7.42
C ASP A 17 -3.17 -10.47 -8.94
N THR A 18 -4.31 -9.97 -9.41
CA THR A 18 -4.59 -9.83 -10.85
C THR A 18 -3.61 -8.88 -11.54
N ILE A 19 -3.34 -7.71 -10.94
CA ILE A 19 -2.44 -6.70 -11.50
C ILE A 19 -1.02 -7.27 -11.63
N TYR A 20 -0.48 -7.87 -10.56
CA TYR A 20 0.89 -8.35 -10.54
C TYR A 20 1.09 -9.62 -11.36
N GLN A 21 0.11 -10.53 -11.43
CA GLN A 21 0.23 -11.72 -12.27
C GLN A 21 0.29 -11.38 -13.76
N THR A 22 -0.46 -10.36 -14.19
CA THR A 22 -0.56 -9.94 -15.60
C THR A 22 0.57 -9.00 -16.03
N THR A 23 1.47 -8.62 -15.12
CA THR A 23 2.64 -7.79 -15.39
C THR A 23 3.86 -8.66 -15.69
N ASP A 24 4.62 -8.32 -16.74
CA ASP A 24 5.89 -8.98 -17.07
C ASP A 24 7.06 -8.17 -16.51
N PHE A 25 7.62 -8.62 -15.39
CA PHE A 25 8.78 -8.00 -14.76
C PHE A 25 10.07 -8.57 -15.37
N SER A 26 10.40 -8.14 -16.58
CA SER A 26 11.62 -8.53 -17.31
C SER A 26 11.79 -10.05 -17.46
N GLY A 27 10.71 -10.76 -17.82
CA GLY A 27 10.65 -12.21 -17.95
C GLY A 27 10.11 -12.93 -16.71
N ILE A 28 10.03 -12.24 -15.56
CA ILE A 28 9.40 -12.77 -14.35
C ILE A 28 7.90 -12.48 -14.42
N ARG A 29 7.09 -13.53 -14.52
CA ARG A 29 5.63 -13.47 -14.69
C ARG A 29 4.92 -14.23 -13.57
N ASN A 30 3.61 -14.00 -13.44
CA ASN A 30 2.75 -14.70 -12.47
C ASN A 30 3.14 -14.46 -10.99
N ILE A 31 3.63 -13.27 -10.66
CA ILE A 31 3.79 -12.85 -9.26
C ILE A 31 2.41 -12.80 -8.61
N SER A 32 2.23 -13.56 -7.54
CA SER A 32 0.94 -13.74 -6.87
C SER A 32 1.02 -13.46 -5.37
N PHE A 33 -0.13 -13.17 -4.76
CA PHE A 33 -0.24 -12.89 -3.34
C PHE A 33 -1.21 -13.83 -2.63
N MET A 34 -0.84 -14.26 -1.43
CA MET A 34 -1.70 -15.06 -0.55
C MET A 34 -1.59 -14.54 0.88
N VAL A 35 -2.75 -14.44 1.54
CA VAL A 35 -2.79 -14.03 2.95
C VAL A 35 -2.49 -15.24 3.84
N LYS A 36 -1.39 -15.16 4.60
CA LYS A 36 -1.01 -16.20 5.58
C LYS A 36 -1.75 -16.05 6.92
N ARG A 37 -2.03 -14.82 7.36
CA ARG A 37 -2.72 -14.52 8.62
C ARG A 37 -3.55 -13.24 8.50
N ILE A 38 -4.75 -13.25 9.08
CA ILE A 38 -5.59 -12.06 9.25
C ILE A 38 -5.82 -11.82 10.74
N ARG A 39 -5.60 -10.58 11.20
CA ARG A 39 -6.00 -10.10 12.53
C ARG A 39 -6.95 -8.93 12.35
N ILE A 40 -8.18 -9.06 12.84
CA ILE A 40 -9.19 -8.00 12.79
C ILE A 40 -9.44 -7.56 14.23
N ASN A 41 -9.06 -6.32 14.52
CA ASN A 41 -9.46 -5.66 15.76
C ASN A 41 -10.92 -5.19 15.64
N THR A 42 -11.59 -5.08 16.79
CA THR A 42 -12.97 -4.65 16.97
C THR A 42 -13.00 -3.40 17.85
N THR A 43 -14.19 -2.83 18.07
CA THR A 43 -14.38 -1.70 18.99
C THR A 43 -14.04 -2.04 20.45
N ALA A 44 -13.96 -3.32 20.82
CA ALA A 44 -13.47 -3.72 22.14
C ALA A 44 -11.96 -3.43 22.30
N ASP A 45 -11.18 -3.62 21.23
CA ASP A 45 -9.72 -3.43 21.23
C ASP A 45 -9.31 -1.95 21.32
N GLU A 46 -10.23 -1.01 21.06
CA GLU A 46 -10.01 0.42 21.30
C GLU A 46 -9.81 0.73 22.79
N LYS A 47 -10.44 -0.07 23.67
CA LYS A 47 -10.33 0.13 25.13
C LYS A 47 -9.11 -0.56 25.73
N ASP A 48 -8.40 -1.38 24.97
CA ASP A 48 -7.22 -2.09 25.44
C ASP A 48 -6.05 -1.10 25.62
N PRO A 49 -5.56 -0.86 26.85
CA PRO A 49 -4.46 0.08 27.08
C PRO A 49 -3.16 -0.32 26.39
N SER A 50 -2.99 -1.62 26.07
CA SER A 50 -1.82 -2.17 25.39
C SER A 50 -1.87 -2.01 23.86
N ASN A 51 -3.05 -1.72 23.28
CA ASN A 51 -3.21 -1.51 21.85
C ASN A 51 -2.72 -0.11 21.46
N PRO A 52 -1.61 0.04 20.72
CA PRO A 52 -1.11 1.37 20.36
C PRO A 52 -1.96 2.04 19.27
N PHE A 53 -2.80 1.28 18.55
CA PHE A 53 -3.70 1.79 17.51
C PHE A 53 -5.01 2.36 18.06
N ARG A 54 -5.20 2.41 19.39
CA ARG A 54 -6.43 2.87 20.04
C ARG A 54 -6.69 4.38 19.93
N PHE A 55 -5.65 5.17 19.67
CA PHE A 55 -5.81 6.62 19.63
C PHE A 55 -6.47 7.05 18.31
N PRO A 56 -7.40 8.02 18.35
CA PRO A 56 -8.09 8.48 17.15
C PRO A 56 -7.13 9.23 16.20
N ASN A 57 -6.28 10.08 16.76
CA ASN A 57 -5.43 11.00 16.00
C ASN A 57 -3.98 10.48 15.99
N ILE A 58 -3.69 9.54 15.10
CA ILE A 58 -2.32 9.01 14.87
C ILE A 58 -1.89 9.48 13.48
N GLY A 59 -0.78 10.23 13.40
CA GLY A 59 -0.20 10.65 12.12
C GLY A 59 0.28 9.46 11.27
N VAL A 60 0.31 9.62 9.95
CA VAL A 60 0.53 8.52 9.00
C VAL A 60 1.88 7.83 9.20
N GLU A 61 2.95 8.57 9.48
CA GLU A 61 4.28 8.02 9.74
C GLU A 61 4.30 7.21 11.04
N LYS A 62 3.65 7.73 12.09
CA LYS A 62 3.55 7.00 13.36
C LYS A 62 2.69 5.75 13.19
N PHE A 63 1.63 5.80 12.40
CA PHE A 63 0.76 4.66 12.13
C PHE A 63 1.53 3.53 11.42
N LEU A 64 2.35 3.85 10.41
CA LEU A 64 3.25 2.88 9.77
C LEU A 64 4.32 2.38 10.73
N GLU A 65 4.91 3.27 11.55
CA GLU A 65 5.92 2.88 12.54
C GLU A 65 5.35 1.87 13.55
N LEU A 66 4.12 2.05 14.03
CA LEU A 66 3.46 1.10 14.93
C LEU A 66 3.25 -0.29 14.29
N ASN A 67 2.99 -0.35 12.98
CA ASN A 67 3.01 -1.62 12.26
C ASN A 67 4.44 -2.20 12.21
N SER A 68 5.43 -1.35 11.95
CA SER A 68 6.84 -1.72 11.82
C SER A 68 7.49 -2.19 13.14
N GLU A 69 6.99 -1.77 14.30
CA GLU A 69 7.51 -2.16 15.63
C GLU A 69 7.13 -3.61 16.03
N GLN A 70 6.36 -4.32 15.19
CA GLN A 70 6.06 -5.74 15.37
C GLN A 70 7.07 -6.64 14.65
N ASN A 71 7.11 -7.94 15.00
CA ASN A 71 7.91 -8.91 14.27
C ASN A 71 7.08 -9.53 13.14
N HIS A 72 7.54 -9.32 11.91
CA HIS A 72 6.91 -9.82 10.68
C HIS A 72 7.80 -10.77 9.88
N ASP A 73 8.75 -11.45 10.52
CA ASP A 73 9.76 -12.30 9.86
C ASP A 73 9.14 -13.48 9.08
N ASP A 74 7.93 -13.90 9.49
CA ASP A 74 7.19 -15.01 8.91
C ASP A 74 6.41 -14.66 7.63
N TYR A 75 6.45 -13.40 7.19
CA TYR A 75 5.65 -12.88 6.07
C TYR A 75 6.54 -12.13 5.06
N CYS A 76 6.19 -12.19 3.78
CA CYS A 76 6.84 -11.35 2.76
C CYS A 76 6.55 -9.86 3.04
N LEU A 77 5.29 -9.54 3.34
CA LEU A 77 4.82 -8.20 3.70
C LEU A 77 3.74 -8.28 4.79
N ALA A 78 3.62 -7.22 5.59
CA ALA A 78 2.60 -7.05 6.62
C ALA A 78 1.92 -5.67 6.50
N TYR A 79 0.59 -5.67 6.31
CA TYR A 79 -0.20 -4.46 6.10
C TYR A 79 -1.24 -4.23 7.19
N VAL A 80 -1.50 -2.96 7.50
CA VAL A 80 -2.62 -2.53 8.34
C VAL A 80 -3.59 -1.69 7.51
N PHE A 81 -4.85 -2.11 7.49
CA PHE A 81 -5.96 -1.38 6.88
C PHE A 81 -6.63 -0.51 7.95
N THR A 82 -6.91 0.75 7.65
CA THR A 82 -7.57 1.69 8.56
C THR A 82 -8.65 2.50 7.86
N ASP A 83 -9.49 3.15 8.66
CA ASP A 83 -10.49 4.13 8.23
C ASP A 83 -10.17 5.44 8.95
N ARG A 84 -9.02 6.04 8.59
CA ARG A 84 -8.49 7.28 9.17
C ARG A 84 -8.28 8.30 8.07
N ASP A 85 -8.73 9.51 8.29
CA ASP A 85 -8.46 10.63 7.40
C ASP A 85 -7.09 11.22 7.76
N PHE A 86 -6.05 10.84 7.02
CA PHE A 86 -4.70 11.35 7.24
C PHE A 86 -4.54 12.75 6.63
N ASP A 87 -3.66 13.55 7.24
CA ASP A 87 -3.34 14.89 6.74
C ASP A 87 -2.80 14.85 5.30
N ASP A 88 -2.92 15.98 4.59
CA ASP A 88 -2.47 16.18 3.20
C ASP A 88 -3.03 15.18 2.17
N GLY A 89 -4.12 14.50 2.52
CA GLY A 89 -4.86 13.60 1.63
C GLY A 89 -4.16 12.27 1.37
N VAL A 90 -3.29 11.84 2.28
CA VAL A 90 -2.52 10.60 2.17
C VAL A 90 -3.42 9.37 2.29
N LEU A 91 -3.36 8.49 1.29
CA LEU A 91 -4.16 7.26 1.23
C LEU A 91 -3.41 6.00 1.71
N GLY A 92 -2.09 6.07 1.81
CA GLY A 92 -1.24 4.95 2.16
C GLY A 92 0.19 5.39 2.42
N LEU A 93 0.97 4.49 3.03
CA LEU A 93 2.40 4.69 3.21
C LEU A 93 3.09 3.33 3.32
N ALA A 94 4.23 3.17 2.66
CA ALA A 94 5.01 1.95 2.66
C ALA A 94 6.52 2.23 2.64
N TRP A 95 7.30 1.30 3.21
CA TRP A 95 8.75 1.34 3.08
C TRP A 95 9.18 0.90 1.68
N VAL A 96 9.95 1.73 1.00
CA VAL A 96 10.42 1.45 -0.37
C VAL A 96 11.52 0.39 -0.35
N GLY A 97 11.37 -0.64 -1.16
CA GLY A 97 12.38 -1.67 -1.36
C GLY A 97 13.57 -1.20 -2.18
N ALA A 98 14.72 -1.84 -2.02
CA ALA A 98 15.89 -1.61 -2.86
C ALA A 98 16.61 -2.94 -3.15
N PRO A 99 17.22 -3.11 -4.34
CA PRO A 99 18.00 -4.32 -4.64
C PRO A 99 19.19 -4.51 -3.68
N SER A 100 19.81 -3.41 -3.23
CA SER A 100 20.87 -3.40 -2.24
C SER A 100 21.05 -2.00 -1.64
N GLY A 101 21.76 -1.88 -0.52
CA GLY A 101 22.19 -0.60 0.03
C GLY A 101 21.14 0.18 0.85
N SER A 102 19.87 -0.23 0.84
CA SER A 102 18.82 0.30 1.71
C SER A 102 18.01 -0.83 2.36
N SER A 103 17.37 -0.54 3.49
CA SER A 103 16.46 -1.48 4.17
C SER A 103 15.01 -1.10 3.88
N GLY A 104 14.13 -2.08 3.73
CA GLY A 104 12.71 -1.85 3.49
C GLY A 104 12.15 -2.71 2.36
N GLY A 105 10.82 -2.78 2.30
CA GLY A 105 10.11 -3.50 1.26
C GLY A 105 10.05 -5.01 1.49
N ILE A 106 9.84 -5.75 0.41
CA ILE A 106 9.59 -7.19 0.46
C ILE A 106 10.70 -7.96 1.20
N CYS A 107 10.31 -8.94 2.00
CA CYS A 107 11.20 -9.91 2.66
C CYS A 107 12.23 -9.31 3.65
N GLU A 108 12.03 -8.08 4.12
CA GLU A 108 12.86 -7.46 5.16
C GLU A 108 12.63 -8.11 6.53
N LYS A 109 13.71 -8.48 7.22
CA LYS A 109 13.67 -9.07 8.57
C LYS A 109 13.77 -8.03 9.68
N SER A 110 13.25 -8.39 10.85
CA SER A 110 13.29 -7.60 12.07
C SER A 110 14.72 -7.38 12.56
N LYS A 111 15.15 -6.12 12.66
CA LYS A 111 16.47 -5.73 13.18
C LYS A 111 16.44 -4.41 13.93
N LEU A 112 17.53 -4.11 14.64
CA LEU A 112 17.70 -2.86 15.39
C LEU A 112 18.11 -1.73 14.42
N TYR A 113 17.42 -0.59 14.50
CA TYR A 113 17.72 0.61 13.70
C TYR A 113 18.36 1.72 14.54
N SER A 114 18.78 2.80 13.87
CA SER A 114 19.51 3.93 14.45
C SER A 114 18.75 4.69 15.54
N ASP A 115 17.42 4.59 15.54
CA ASP A 115 16.55 5.14 16.58
C ASP A 115 16.42 4.23 17.83
N GLY A 116 17.20 3.15 17.87
CA GLY A 116 17.23 2.21 19.00
C GLY A 116 16.04 1.25 19.04
N LYS A 117 15.18 1.25 18.03
CA LYS A 117 14.00 0.38 17.97
C LYS A 117 14.26 -0.86 17.11
N LYS A 118 13.77 -2.00 17.59
CA LYS A 118 13.70 -3.20 16.77
C LYS A 118 12.45 -3.12 15.89
N LYS A 119 12.65 -3.10 14.57
CA LYS A 119 11.57 -2.92 13.58
C LYS A 119 11.69 -3.92 12.44
N SER A 120 10.57 -4.24 11.82
CA SER A 120 10.44 -4.93 10.54
C SER A 120 9.95 -3.91 9.52
N LEU A 121 10.73 -3.64 8.46
CA LEU A 121 10.37 -2.65 7.43
C LEU A 121 9.74 -3.29 6.17
N ASN A 122 9.26 -4.53 6.28
CA ASN A 122 8.42 -5.19 5.29
C ASN A 122 6.94 -4.83 5.47
N THR A 123 6.67 -3.54 5.70
CA THR A 123 5.36 -3.05 6.13
C THR A 123 4.83 -1.95 5.24
N GLY A 124 3.50 -1.87 5.19
CA GLY A 124 2.75 -0.75 4.64
C GLY A 124 1.43 -0.55 5.37
N ILE A 125 0.76 0.55 5.06
CA ILE A 125 -0.57 0.89 5.57
C ILE A 125 -1.42 1.45 4.43
N ILE A 126 -2.73 1.23 4.49
CA ILE A 126 -3.68 1.93 3.61
C ILE A 126 -4.87 2.41 4.41
N THR A 127 -5.46 3.53 4.00
CA THR A 127 -6.74 4.03 4.50
C THR A 127 -7.82 3.99 3.43
N VAL A 128 -9.07 3.81 3.86
CA VAL A 128 -10.26 3.86 3.01
C VAL A 128 -11.03 5.19 3.14
N GLN A 129 -10.45 6.19 3.81
CA GLN A 129 -11.02 7.52 4.00
C GLN A 129 -10.06 8.61 3.53
N ASN A 130 -10.62 9.66 2.93
CA ASN A 130 -9.87 10.85 2.53
C ASN A 130 -10.81 12.08 2.48
N TYR A 131 -10.40 13.19 3.09
CA TYR A 131 -11.16 14.45 3.19
C TYR A 131 -12.62 14.22 3.63
N GLY A 132 -12.80 13.47 4.72
CA GLY A 132 -14.10 13.14 5.30
C GLY A 132 -14.96 12.18 4.48
N SER A 133 -14.47 11.67 3.35
CA SER A 133 -15.24 10.82 2.42
C SER A 133 -14.63 9.43 2.30
N HIS A 134 -15.49 8.41 2.20
CA HIS A 134 -15.03 7.04 1.96
C HIS A 134 -14.59 6.87 0.50
N VAL A 135 -13.41 6.29 0.32
CA VAL A 135 -12.77 6.05 -0.97
C VAL A 135 -13.43 4.86 -1.66
N PRO A 136 -13.82 4.96 -2.95
CA PRO A 136 -14.40 3.82 -3.66
C PRO A 136 -13.43 2.62 -3.77
N PRO A 137 -13.92 1.37 -3.76
CA PRO A 137 -13.05 0.18 -3.84
C PRO A 137 -12.08 0.19 -5.03
N LYS A 138 -12.50 0.71 -6.19
CA LYS A 138 -11.61 0.83 -7.37
C LYS A 138 -10.34 1.63 -7.06
N VAL A 139 -10.47 2.74 -6.31
CA VAL A 139 -9.34 3.61 -5.96
C VAL A 139 -8.55 2.96 -4.83
N SER A 140 -9.22 2.42 -3.82
CA SER A 140 -8.56 1.77 -2.68
C SER A 140 -7.74 0.53 -3.10
N HIS A 141 -8.20 -0.24 -4.09
CA HIS A 141 -7.42 -1.32 -4.69
C HIS A 141 -6.14 -0.81 -5.38
N ILE A 142 -6.23 0.31 -6.10
CA ILE A 142 -5.07 0.94 -6.77
C ILE A 142 -4.10 1.51 -5.73
N THR A 143 -4.61 2.17 -4.68
CA THR A 143 -3.80 2.59 -3.53
C THR A 143 -3.04 1.41 -2.95
N PHE A 144 -3.71 0.27 -2.72
CA PHE A 144 -3.01 -0.89 -2.20
C PHE A 144 -1.96 -1.44 -3.17
N ALA A 145 -2.26 -1.46 -4.48
CA ALA A 145 -1.28 -1.84 -5.50
C ALA A 145 -0.05 -0.91 -5.52
N HIS A 146 -0.27 0.40 -5.32
CA HIS A 146 0.77 1.44 -5.26
C HIS A 146 1.70 1.24 -4.06
N GLU A 147 1.14 1.08 -2.86
CA GLU A 147 1.96 0.86 -1.65
C GLU A 147 2.77 -0.44 -1.74
N VAL A 148 2.16 -1.51 -2.28
CA VAL A 148 2.90 -2.76 -2.54
C VAL A 148 3.96 -2.54 -3.61
N GLY A 149 3.73 -1.65 -4.59
CA GLY A 149 4.70 -1.30 -5.63
C GLY A 149 5.95 -0.65 -5.04
N HIS A 150 5.77 0.22 -4.05
CA HIS A 150 6.87 0.75 -3.25
C HIS A 150 7.63 -0.36 -2.53
N ASN A 151 6.95 -1.32 -1.89
CA ASN A 151 7.63 -2.43 -1.25
C ASN A 151 8.41 -3.33 -2.24
N PHE A 152 7.96 -3.44 -3.49
CA PHE A 152 8.68 -4.09 -4.57
C PHE A 152 9.85 -3.26 -5.12
N GLY A 153 10.02 -2.04 -4.62
CA GLY A 153 11.14 -1.14 -4.91
C GLY A 153 10.89 -0.16 -6.07
N SER A 154 9.63 -0.02 -6.50
CA SER A 154 9.29 1.00 -7.50
C SER A 154 9.23 2.39 -6.85
N PRO A 155 9.97 3.39 -7.37
CA PRO A 155 9.77 4.78 -6.98
C PRO A 155 8.48 5.32 -7.62
N HIS A 156 8.16 6.58 -7.36
CA HIS A 156 7.12 7.24 -8.13
C HIS A 156 7.52 7.42 -9.59
N ASP A 157 6.52 7.33 -10.48
CA ASP A 157 6.66 7.62 -11.90
C ASP A 157 7.11 9.06 -12.13
N SER A 158 8.03 9.24 -13.07
CA SER A 158 8.48 10.54 -13.56
C SER A 158 8.74 10.48 -15.06
N GLY A 159 8.66 11.63 -15.73
CA GLY A 159 8.76 11.69 -17.19
C GLY A 159 7.45 11.31 -17.89
N THR A 160 7.17 11.94 -19.03
CA THR A 160 5.89 11.80 -19.75
C THR A 160 5.62 10.39 -20.29
N GLU A 161 6.66 9.58 -20.43
CA GLU A 161 6.59 8.17 -20.80
C GLU A 161 5.93 7.33 -19.70
N CYS A 162 6.19 7.65 -18.43
CA CYS A 162 5.62 7.01 -17.25
C CYS A 162 4.47 7.84 -16.63
N THR A 163 4.26 9.08 -17.07
CA THR A 163 3.11 9.92 -16.67
C THR A 163 2.30 10.39 -17.88
N PRO A 164 1.74 9.48 -18.70
CA PRO A 164 1.07 9.85 -19.96
C PRO A 164 -0.17 10.75 -19.77
N GLY A 165 -0.77 10.79 -18.58
CA GLY A 165 -1.81 11.75 -18.20
C GLY A 165 -1.34 13.21 -18.14
N GLU A 166 -0.03 13.45 -18.05
CA GLU A 166 0.60 14.77 -18.12
C GLU A 166 1.02 15.14 -19.56
N SER A 167 0.88 14.23 -20.52
CA SER A 167 1.22 14.47 -21.92
C SER A 167 0.33 15.55 -22.55
N LYS A 168 0.91 16.30 -23.49
CA LYS A 168 0.17 17.24 -24.36
C LYS A 168 -0.62 16.52 -25.45
N ASN A 169 -0.27 15.27 -25.76
CA ASN A 169 -1.00 14.46 -26.73
C ASN A 169 -2.28 13.91 -26.10
N LEU A 170 -3.44 14.30 -26.66
CA LEU A 170 -4.74 13.93 -26.12
C LEU A 170 -4.93 12.40 -26.04
N GLY A 171 -4.47 11.65 -27.04
CA GLY A 171 -4.61 10.20 -27.08
C GLY A 171 -3.84 9.49 -25.96
N GLN A 172 -2.70 10.04 -25.52
CA GLN A 172 -1.99 9.54 -24.34
C GLN A 172 -2.67 9.97 -23.05
N LYS A 173 -3.08 11.24 -22.98
CA LYS A 173 -3.72 11.83 -21.80
C LYS A 173 -5.02 11.13 -21.41
N GLU A 174 -5.81 10.70 -22.39
CA GLU A 174 -7.08 10.02 -22.16
C GLU A 174 -6.94 8.70 -21.41
N ASN A 175 -5.79 8.02 -21.57
CA ASN A 175 -5.48 6.75 -20.90
C ASN A 175 -5.04 6.93 -19.44
N GLY A 176 -4.78 8.16 -18.98
CA GLY A 176 -4.40 8.48 -17.60
C GLY A 176 -3.00 7.99 -17.21
N ASN A 177 -2.62 8.21 -15.94
CA ASN A 177 -1.32 7.78 -15.39
C ASN A 177 -1.34 6.33 -14.87
N TYR A 178 -0.16 5.77 -14.63
CA TYR A 178 0.05 4.42 -14.10
C TYR A 178 -0.10 4.35 -12.57
N ILE A 179 -0.01 3.13 -12.04
CA ILE A 179 -0.18 2.84 -10.61
C ILE A 179 0.80 3.63 -9.74
N MET A 180 2.04 3.84 -10.18
CA MET A 180 3.09 4.46 -9.37
C MET A 180 3.13 5.99 -9.51
N TYR A 181 2.07 6.61 -10.05
CA TYR A 181 1.95 8.05 -10.12
C TYR A 181 1.89 8.68 -8.72
N ALA A 182 2.65 9.75 -8.50
CA ALA A 182 2.80 10.40 -7.19
C ALA A 182 1.55 11.13 -6.66
N ARG A 183 0.50 11.26 -7.47
CA ARG A 183 -0.72 12.01 -7.10
C ARG A 183 -1.97 11.14 -7.22
N ALA A 184 -3.05 11.61 -6.60
CA ALA A 184 -4.34 10.93 -6.60
C ALA A 184 -4.82 10.54 -8.01
N THR A 185 -5.47 9.38 -8.09
CA THR A 185 -6.06 8.83 -9.31
C THR A 185 -7.53 8.49 -9.09
N SER A 186 -8.36 8.65 -10.14
CA SER A 186 -9.78 8.29 -10.06
C SER A 186 -10.04 6.79 -10.23
N GLY A 187 -9.06 6.06 -10.78
CA GLY A 187 -9.15 4.64 -11.10
C GLY A 187 -9.99 4.31 -12.34
N ASP A 188 -10.46 5.31 -13.10
CA ASP A 188 -11.33 5.12 -14.27
C ASP A 188 -10.55 4.98 -15.58
N LYS A 189 -9.26 5.31 -15.56
CA LYS A 189 -8.46 5.36 -16.78
C LYS A 189 -7.74 4.03 -17.01
N LEU A 190 -7.50 3.73 -18.28
CA LEU A 190 -6.91 2.46 -18.73
C LEU A 190 -5.59 2.12 -18.01
N ASN A 191 -4.72 3.11 -17.82
CA ASN A 191 -3.40 2.92 -17.24
C ASN A 191 -3.43 2.82 -15.71
N ASN A 192 -4.52 3.22 -15.04
CA ASN A 192 -4.58 3.23 -13.58
C ASN A 192 -4.47 1.83 -12.94
N ASN A 193 -4.59 0.77 -13.73
CA ASN A 193 -4.48 -0.62 -13.29
C ASN A 193 -3.21 -1.32 -13.84
N LYS A 194 -2.21 -0.55 -14.28
CA LYS A 194 -0.96 -1.06 -14.85
C LYS A 194 0.25 -0.32 -14.29
N PHE A 195 1.40 -1.00 -14.24
CA PHE A 195 2.69 -0.36 -14.02
C PHE A 195 3.21 0.26 -15.31
N SER A 196 3.92 1.39 -15.19
CA SER A 196 4.89 1.85 -16.19
C SER A 196 6.05 0.87 -16.19
N LEU A 197 6.42 0.33 -17.36
CA LEU A 197 7.57 -0.57 -17.53
C LEU A 197 8.57 0.06 -18.48
#